data_AF-A0A2A2D0X9-F1
#
_entry.id   AF-A0A2A2D0X9-F1
#
_cell.length_a   1.000
_cell.length_b   1.000
_cell.length_c   1.000
_cell.angle_alpha   90.00
_cell.angle_beta   90.00
_cell.angle_gamma   90.00
#
_symmetry.space_group_name_H-M   'P 1'
#
loop_
_entity.id
_entity.type
_entity.pdbx_description
1 polymer ?
#
loop_
_entity_poly.entity_id
_entity_poly.type
_entity_poly.pdbx_seq_one_letter_code
_entity_poly.pdbx_strand_id
1 'polypeptide(L)'
;MTGQPTPGGCTHRAGWAPTAAGASRCAHCGTRRFADYAALLLPEAPQVVTLSAAERWAADRAAAGRVLAALTLTHRRVNYSQPDSIFRKFA
;
A
#
# COMPACT_ATOMS: atom_id res chain seq x y z
N MET A 1 19.15 3.08 33.16
CA MET A 1 18.15 2.33 32.37
C MET A 1 18.02 3.00 31.01
N THR A 2 18.83 2.59 30.05
CA THR A 2 18.90 3.19 28.70
C THR A 2 18.01 2.40 27.76
N GLY A 3 16.75 2.82 27.60
CA GLY A 3 15.86 2.28 26.58
C GLY A 3 16.29 2.82 25.21
N GLN A 4 16.77 1.95 24.33
CA GLN A 4 17.05 2.28 22.93
C GLN A 4 15.76 2.78 22.24
N PRO A 5 15.84 3.80 21.37
CA PRO A 5 14.72 4.22 20.55
C PRO A 5 14.42 3.12 19.52
N THR A 6 13.29 2.43 19.67
CA THR A 6 12.78 1.53 18.63
C THR A 6 12.40 2.35 17.39
N PRO A 7 12.66 1.84 16.18
CA PRO A 7 12.22 2.49 14.96
C PRO A 7 10.69 2.47 14.95
N GLY A 8 10.05 3.59 15.27
CA GLY A 8 8.61 3.74 15.12
C GLY A 8 7.83 4.44 16.23
N GLY A 9 8.44 4.94 17.32
CA GLY A 9 7.62 5.71 18.27
C GLY A 9 8.29 6.21 19.53
N CYS A 10 7.64 7.20 20.14
CA CYS A 10 7.93 7.71 21.48
C CYS A 10 7.06 6.98 22.50
N THR A 11 7.67 6.49 23.59
CA THR A 11 6.97 5.80 24.69
C THR A 11 6.48 6.74 25.80
N HIS A 12 6.81 8.05 25.74
CA HIS A 12 6.41 9.03 26.74
C HIS A 12 4.91 9.35 26.64
N ARG A 13 4.19 9.12 27.74
CA ARG A 13 2.75 9.41 27.83
C ARG A 13 2.43 10.89 28.04
N ALA A 14 3.39 11.68 28.52
CA ALA A 14 3.26 13.10 28.81
C ALA A 14 4.36 13.93 28.11
N GLY A 15 4.25 15.25 28.16
CA GLY A 15 5.26 16.17 27.59
C GLY A 15 5.10 16.38 26.08
N TRP A 16 3.87 16.33 25.56
CA TRP A 16 3.56 16.60 24.15
C TRP A 16 3.17 18.07 23.97
N ALA A 17 4.00 18.82 23.25
CA ALA A 17 3.74 20.22 22.92
C ALA A 17 3.13 20.34 21.52
N PRO A 18 2.02 21.06 21.33
CA PRO A 18 1.44 21.31 20.02
C PRO A 18 2.42 22.14 19.15
N THR A 19 2.42 21.87 17.85
CA THR A 19 3.14 22.64 16.84
C THR A 19 2.15 23.27 15.86
N ALA A 20 2.58 24.32 15.15
CA ALA A 20 1.71 25.07 14.23
C ALA A 20 1.14 24.25 13.06
N ALA A 21 1.67 23.04 12.79
CA ALA A 21 1.33 22.22 11.62
C ALA A 21 0.44 21.01 11.96
N GLY A 22 -0.45 21.12 12.95
CA GLY A 22 -1.35 20.01 13.34
C GLY A 22 -0.62 18.79 13.94
N ALA A 23 0.61 18.99 14.39
CA ALA A 23 1.42 17.95 15.03
C ALA A 23 1.63 18.27 16.51
N SER A 24 1.96 17.26 17.30
CA SER A 24 2.55 17.44 18.61
C SER A 24 3.97 16.88 18.62
N ARG A 25 4.90 17.56 19.30
CA ARG A 25 6.27 17.11 19.48
C ARG A 25 6.51 16.74 20.95
N CYS A 26 7.12 15.60 21.19
CA CYS A 26 7.55 15.21 22.53
C CYS A 26 8.72 16.08 22.97
N ALA A 27 8.60 16.75 24.12
CA ALA A 27 9.66 17.58 24.70
C ALA A 27 10.87 16.76 25.15
N HIS A 28 10.68 15.47 25.48
CA HIS A 28 11.75 14.61 26.00
C HIS A 28 12.62 14.00 24.90
N CYS A 29 12.03 13.48 23.82
CA CYS A 29 12.77 12.78 22.76
C CYS A 29 12.64 13.41 21.37
N GLY A 30 11.89 14.50 21.24
CA GLY A 30 11.75 15.24 19.98
C GLY A 30 10.88 14.56 18.91
N THR A 31 10.36 13.36 19.17
CA THR A 31 9.45 12.64 18.26
C THR A 31 8.20 13.47 17.97
N ARG A 32 7.78 13.49 16.71
CA ARG A 32 6.54 14.14 16.26
C ARG A 32 5.43 13.10 16.11
N ARG A 33 4.23 13.43 16.56
CA ARG A 33 2.98 12.71 16.25
C ARG A 33 2.02 13.68 15.57
N PHE A 34 1.25 13.23 14.59
CA PHE A 34 0.20 14.03 13.97
C PHE A 34 -1.12 13.51 14.52
N ALA A 35 -1.89 14.37 15.21
CA ALA A 35 -3.16 13.96 15.80
C ALA A 35 -4.16 13.53 14.72
N ASP A 36 -4.08 14.19 13.57
CA ASP A 36 -5.04 14.02 12.47
C ASP A 36 -4.73 12.83 11.56
N TYR A 37 -3.54 12.22 11.69
CA TYR A 37 -3.18 11.01 10.93
C TYR A 37 -3.83 9.75 11.47
N ALA A 38 -4.27 9.75 12.73
CA ALA A 38 -4.98 8.62 13.30
C ALA A 38 -6.31 8.35 12.57
N ALA A 39 -6.88 9.35 11.90
CA ALA A 39 -8.03 9.18 11.03
C ALA A 39 -7.73 8.42 9.73
N LEU A 40 -6.46 8.31 9.33
CA LEU A 40 -6.00 7.52 8.17
C LEU A 40 -5.52 6.11 8.55
N LEU A 41 -5.39 5.82 9.85
CA LEU A 41 -5.23 4.44 10.29
C LEU A 41 -6.59 3.77 10.08
N LEU A 42 -6.68 2.96 9.02
CA LEU A 42 -7.74 1.98 8.90
C LEU A 42 -7.85 1.26 10.25
N PRO A 43 -9.05 1.16 10.84
CA PRO A 43 -9.22 0.40 12.07
C PRO A 43 -8.57 -0.98 11.88
N GLU A 44 -7.84 -1.44 12.90
CA GLU A 44 -7.20 -2.75 12.90
C GLU A 44 -8.20 -3.76 12.33
N ALA A 45 -7.82 -4.44 11.24
CA ALA A 45 -8.73 -5.34 10.55
C ALA A 45 -9.32 -6.30 11.60
N PRO A 46 -10.65 -6.49 11.66
CA PRO A 46 -11.25 -7.34 12.66
C PRO A 46 -10.54 -8.70 12.63
N GLN A 47 -10.16 -9.24 13.80
CA GLN A 47 -9.41 -10.51 13.89
C GLN A 47 -10.10 -11.65 13.11
N VAL A 48 -11.43 -11.59 12.98
CA VAL A 48 -12.28 -12.48 12.17
C VAL A 48 -11.93 -12.50 10.67
N VAL A 49 -11.25 -11.48 10.14
CA VAL A 49 -10.88 -11.35 8.71
C VAL A 49 -9.40 -11.73 8.48
N THR A 50 -8.70 -12.24 9.51
CA THR A 50 -7.31 -12.67 9.34
C THR A 50 -7.29 -14.06 8.70
N LEU A 51 -7.15 -14.11 7.38
CA LEU A 51 -6.98 -15.34 6.63
C LEU A 51 -5.77 -16.14 7.15
N SER A 52 -5.89 -17.46 7.21
CA SER A 52 -4.77 -18.37 7.42
C SER A 52 -3.72 -18.21 6.32
N ALA A 53 -2.49 -18.67 6.56
CA ALA A 53 -1.42 -18.59 5.56
C ALA A 53 -1.77 -19.30 4.25
N ALA A 54 -2.49 -20.42 4.33
CA ALA A 54 -2.95 -21.17 3.17
C ALA A 54 -4.01 -20.40 2.36
N GLU A 55 -4.96 -19.76 3.03
CA GLU A 55 -6.00 -18.94 2.39
C GLU A 55 -5.41 -17.69 1.72
N ARG A 56 -4.43 -17.04 2.36
CA ARG A 56 -3.69 -15.93 1.77
C ARG A 56 -2.99 -16.36 0.48
N TRP A 57 -2.27 -17.49 0.53
CA TRP A 57 -1.57 -18.01 -0.64
C TRP A 57 -2.52 -18.42 -1.77
N ALA A 58 -3.68 -18.99 -1.43
CA ALA A 58 -4.72 -19.31 -2.42
C ALA A 58 -5.31 -18.04 -3.06
N ALA A 59 -5.58 -17.00 -2.27
CA ALA A 59 -6.06 -15.70 -2.76
C ALA A 59 -5.02 -15.04 -3.69
N ASP A 60 -3.74 -15.06 -3.32
CA ASP A 60 -2.65 -14.50 -4.13
C ASP A 60 -2.53 -15.20 -5.49
N ARG A 61 -2.58 -16.54 -5.51
CA ARG A 61 -2.57 -17.29 -6.78
C ARG A 61 -3.79 -17.01 -7.65
N ALA A 62 -4.98 -16.88 -7.05
CA ALA A 62 -6.19 -16.53 -7.78
C ALA A 62 -6.08 -15.12 -8.39
N ALA A 63 -5.54 -14.15 -7.65
CA ALA A 63 -5.29 -12.81 -8.15
C ALA A 63 -4.27 -12.81 -9.29
N ALA A 64 -3.15 -13.52 -9.14
CA ALA A 64 -2.14 -13.66 -10.19
C ALA A 64 -2.72 -14.28 -11.48
N GLY A 65 -3.57 -15.29 -11.36
CA GLY A 65 -4.28 -15.89 -12.50
C GLY A 65 -5.17 -14.89 -13.25
N ARG A 66 -5.89 -14.01 -12.52
CA ARG A 66 -6.72 -12.95 -13.13
C ARG A 66 -5.88 -11.90 -13.85
N VAL A 67 -4.76 -11.48 -13.26
CA VAL A 67 -3.83 -10.53 -13.89
C VAL A 67 -3.25 -11.12 -15.17
N LEU A 68 -2.80 -12.38 -15.13
CA LEU A 68 -2.29 -13.07 -16.32
C LEU A 68 -3.34 -13.20 -17.43
N ALA A 69 -4.57 -13.56 -17.06
CA ALA A 69 -5.68 -13.64 -18.01
C ALA A 69 -5.96 -12.27 -18.67
N ALA A 70 -5.97 -11.19 -17.88
CA ALA A 70 -6.13 -9.83 -18.39
C ALA A 70 -4.98 -9.44 -19.34
N LEU A 71 -3.72 -9.74 -18.99
CA LEU A 71 -2.56 -9.47 -19.85
C LEU A 71 -2.59 -10.28 -21.15
N THR A 72 -3.06 -11.51 -21.10
CA THR A 72 -3.20 -12.36 -22.30
C THR A 72 -4.27 -11.79 -23.23
N LEU A 73 -5.40 -11.32 -22.67
CA LEU A 73 -6.46 -10.68 -23.44
C LEU A 73 -5.98 -9.37 -24.07
N THR A 74 -5.23 -8.53 -23.35
CA THR A 74 -4.69 -7.28 -23.90
C THR A 74 -3.65 -7.54 -24.99
N HIS A 75 -2.72 -8.49 -24.80
CA HIS A 75 -1.76 -8.89 -25.84
C HIS A 75 -2.46 -9.42 -27.10
N ARG A 76 -3.48 -10.26 -26.95
CA ARG A 76 -4.25 -10.78 -28.09
C ARG A 76 -4.97 -9.67 -28.84
N ARG A 77 -5.50 -8.68 -28.12
CA ARG A 77 -6.19 -7.52 -28.71
C ARG A 77 -5.25 -6.63 -29.53
N VAL A 78 -3.99 -6.46 -29.07
CA VAL A 78 -2.95 -5.73 -29.83
C VAL A 78 -2.60 -6.48 -31.12
N ASN A 79 -2.43 -7.81 -31.06
CA ASN A 79 -2.08 -8.61 -32.25
C ASN A 79 -3.18 -8.71 -33.31
N TYR A 80 -4.47 -8.57 -32.96
CA TYR A 80 -5.56 -8.57 -33.94
C TYR A 80 -5.82 -7.20 -34.61
N SER A 81 -5.13 -6.13 -34.18
CA SER A 81 -5.37 -4.76 -34.66
C SER A 81 -4.47 -4.32 -35.83
N GLN A 82 -3.65 -5.21 -36.40
CA GLN A 82 -2.92 -4.97 -37.66
C GLN A 82 -3.42 -5.91 -38.76
N PRO A 83 -4.48 -5.55 -39.51
CA PRO A 83 -4.64 -6.08 -40.86
C PRO A 83 -3.65 -5.38 -41.80
N ASP A 84 -2.98 -6.19 -42.61
CA ASP A 84 -2.01 -5.84 -43.66
C ASP A 84 -2.43 -4.64 -44.54
N SER A 85 -2.01 -3.42 -44.19
CA SER A 85 -2.21 -2.24 -45.04
C SER A 85 -0.92 -1.56 -45.49
N ILE A 86 0.17 -2.31 -45.70
CA ILE A 86 1.45 -1.74 -46.17
C ILE A 86 1.81 -2.08 -47.63
N PHE A 87 1.15 -3.03 -48.30
CA PHE A 87 1.53 -3.46 -49.67
C PHE A 87 0.56 -3.09 -50.81
N ARG A 88 0.00 -1.88 -50.83
CA ARG A 88 -0.60 -1.31 -52.07
C ARG A 88 -0.41 0.20 -52.13
N LYS A 89 0.66 0.67 -52.78
CA LYS A 89 0.74 1.97 -53.48
C LYS A 89 2.10 2.14 -54.17
N PHE A 90 2.34 1.36 -55.23
CA PHE A 90 3.23 1.72 -56.34
C PHE A 90 2.69 1.04 -57.60
N ALA A 91 1.62 1.64 -58.13
CA ALA A 91 1.12 1.45 -59.49
C ALA A 91 0.79 2.85 -60.02
#